data_AF-A0A1B7NA48-F1
#
_entry.id   AF-A0A1B7NA48-F1
#
_cell.length_a   1.000
_cell.length_b   1.000
_cell.length_c   1.000
_cell.angle_alpha   90.00
_cell.angle_beta   90.00
_cell.angle_gamma   90.00
#
_symmetry.space_group_name_H-M   'P 1'
#
loop_
_entity.id
_entity.type
_entity.pdbx_description
1 polymer ?
#
loop_
_entity_poly.entity_id
_entity_poly.type
_entity_poly.pdbx_seq_one_letter_code
_entity_poly.pdbx_strand_id
1 'polypeptide(L)'
;MSCPDCNRGSILEGNPTGLFTEIHGVKAYLASGAHQSRAIILLSDVFGLPLVNSHLLADKFSKELSCDVWIPDLFDGQPPLDVDGMTQDLMPKRPDIWPLWDKIKFIFMIGLPRIGIFFRNRASVVDPRATAFIQRVREQRKYEKVGIVGYCFGGSLGVRLSPLNIFDSLVVCHPGAISEAEVNAINCPTSWVCAEDDMSFGPAIRSKAEALLEIRKGKENYVDYEFVDYKGTVHGFACRPHLEFPDVKEAFEGSINQTVKWFEKTLSLTSESSTVA
;
A
#
# COMPACT_ATOMS: atom_id res chain seq x y z
N MET A 1 -14.07 16.06 -25.59
CA MET A 1 -13.24 17.27 -25.34
C MET A 1 -12.43 16.97 -24.10
N SER A 2 -11.11 16.90 -24.25
CA SER A 2 -10.16 16.57 -23.19
C SER A 2 -10.14 17.69 -22.15
N CYS A 3 -10.37 17.36 -20.88
CA CYS A 3 -10.59 18.30 -19.78
C CYS A 3 -9.29 19.03 -19.35
N PRO A 4 -9.32 20.31 -18.92
CA PRO A 4 -8.12 21.11 -18.60
C PRO A 4 -7.42 20.81 -17.26
N ASP A 5 -7.83 19.81 -16.49
CA ASP A 5 -7.32 19.58 -15.12
C ASP A 5 -6.11 18.64 -15.06
N CYS A 6 -5.02 19.10 -15.68
CA CYS A 6 -3.68 18.53 -15.66
C CYS A 6 -2.93 18.78 -14.33
N ASN A 7 -3.63 18.68 -13.19
CA ASN A 7 -3.18 19.28 -11.94
C ASN A 7 -3.11 18.24 -10.80
N ARG A 8 -1.87 17.84 -10.46
CA ARG A 8 -1.43 17.28 -9.14
C ARG A 8 -1.78 15.80 -8.98
N GLY A 9 -1.09 15.05 -8.11
CA GLY A 9 -1.18 13.59 -8.06
C GLY A 9 -2.65 13.17 -8.09
N SER A 10 -3.05 12.45 -9.14
CA SER A 10 -4.39 12.63 -9.65
C SER A 10 -5.40 11.75 -8.93
N ILE A 11 -6.60 12.29 -8.74
CA ILE A 11 -7.77 11.44 -8.50
C ILE A 11 -7.92 10.56 -9.75
N LEU A 12 -7.93 9.25 -9.57
CA LEU A 12 -8.10 8.31 -10.67
C LEU A 12 -9.52 8.43 -11.21
N GLU A 13 -9.66 8.41 -12.54
CA GLU A 13 -10.96 8.40 -13.19
C GLU A 13 -11.62 7.03 -13.00
N GLY A 14 -12.92 7.04 -12.66
CA GLY A 14 -13.71 5.84 -12.49
C GLY A 14 -14.74 5.98 -11.37
N ASN A 15 -15.66 5.03 -11.32
CA ASN A 15 -16.60 4.90 -10.22
C ASN A 15 -16.31 3.59 -9.48
N PRO A 16 -16.08 3.63 -8.16
CA PRO A 16 -15.92 2.42 -7.38
C PRO A 16 -17.15 1.51 -7.48
N THR A 17 -16.95 0.20 -7.53
CA THR A 17 -18.01 -0.81 -7.70
C THR A 17 -18.24 -1.70 -6.48
N GLY A 18 -17.30 -1.71 -5.55
CA GLY A 18 -17.42 -2.32 -4.24
C GLY A 18 -18.35 -1.56 -3.29
N LEU A 19 -18.40 -2.04 -2.05
CA LEU A 19 -19.38 -1.61 -1.05
C LEU A 19 -18.71 -1.21 0.25
N PHE A 20 -19.19 -0.12 0.85
CA PHE A 20 -18.88 0.18 2.25
C PHE A 20 -19.60 -0.80 3.17
N THR A 21 -18.87 -1.32 4.13
CA THR A 21 -19.33 -2.29 5.10
C THR A 21 -18.64 -2.05 6.44
N GLU A 22 -18.98 -2.84 7.44
CA GLU A 22 -18.39 -2.77 8.77
C GLU A 22 -18.13 -4.18 9.29
N ILE A 23 -16.95 -4.40 9.84
CA ILE A 23 -16.57 -5.64 10.50
C ILE A 23 -16.11 -5.31 11.91
N HIS A 24 -16.90 -5.73 12.90
CA HIS A 24 -16.60 -5.54 14.33
C HIS A 24 -16.26 -4.09 14.71
N GLY A 25 -17.07 -3.13 14.26
CA GLY A 25 -16.84 -1.71 14.57
C GLY A 25 -15.79 -1.02 13.71
N VAL A 26 -15.09 -1.76 12.82
CA VAL A 26 -14.16 -1.18 11.85
C VAL A 26 -14.87 -1.04 10.51
N LYS A 27 -15.07 0.21 10.09
CA LYS A 27 -15.56 0.51 8.74
C LYS A 27 -14.55 0.03 7.71
N ALA A 28 -15.04 -0.47 6.59
CA ALA A 28 -14.22 -0.94 5.50
C ALA A 28 -14.90 -0.74 4.16
N TYR A 29 -14.11 -0.71 3.10
CA TYR A 29 -14.59 -0.90 1.73
C TYR A 29 -14.26 -2.33 1.29
N LEU A 30 -15.21 -3.00 0.64
CA LEU A 30 -15.07 -4.35 0.12
C LEU A 30 -15.32 -4.35 -1.39
N ALA A 31 -14.30 -4.71 -2.16
CA ALA A 31 -14.44 -5.18 -3.53
C ALA A 31 -14.53 -6.71 -3.51
N SER A 32 -15.66 -7.29 -3.91
CA SER A 32 -15.89 -8.74 -3.83
C SER A 32 -15.40 -9.45 -5.08
N GLY A 33 -14.61 -10.51 -4.91
CA GLY A 33 -14.14 -11.38 -5.98
C GLY A 33 -14.86 -12.72 -6.02
N ALA A 34 -14.61 -13.50 -7.08
CA ALA A 34 -15.26 -14.80 -7.27
C ALA A 34 -14.68 -15.91 -6.35
N HIS A 35 -13.38 -15.86 -6.04
CA HIS A 35 -12.68 -16.87 -5.25
C HIS A 35 -12.70 -16.51 -3.77
N GLN A 36 -13.46 -17.29 -2.98
CA GLN A 36 -13.67 -17.02 -1.56
C GLN A 36 -12.55 -17.53 -0.63
N SER A 37 -11.58 -18.30 -1.13
CA SER A 37 -10.51 -18.89 -0.31
C SER A 37 -9.27 -17.99 -0.12
N ARG A 38 -9.16 -16.89 -0.87
CA ARG A 38 -8.06 -15.92 -0.70
C ARG A 38 -8.58 -14.49 -0.68
N ALA A 39 -7.85 -13.60 -0.02
CA ALA A 39 -8.18 -12.18 0.03
C ALA A 39 -6.92 -11.30 0.06
N ILE A 40 -7.14 -10.02 -0.24
CA ILE A 40 -6.14 -8.97 -0.11
C ILE A 40 -6.67 -7.91 0.85
N ILE A 41 -5.81 -7.40 1.71
CA ILE A 41 -6.09 -6.24 2.53
C ILE A 41 -5.22 -5.09 2.00
N LEU A 42 -5.85 -4.08 1.43
CA LEU A 42 -5.21 -2.87 0.95
C LEU A 42 -5.12 -1.87 2.11
N LEU A 43 -3.89 -1.57 2.53
CA LEU A 43 -3.61 -0.59 3.57
C LEU A 43 -3.36 0.77 2.92
N SER A 44 -4.28 1.72 3.13
CA SER A 44 -4.26 3.03 2.49
C SER A 44 -3.07 3.89 2.93
N ASP A 45 -2.79 4.93 2.15
CA ASP A 45 -1.92 6.01 2.57
C ASP A 45 -2.60 6.93 3.60
N VAL A 46 -1.96 8.05 3.92
CA VAL A 46 -2.38 9.03 4.92
C VAL A 46 -3.71 9.75 4.62
N PHE A 47 -4.31 9.56 3.44
CA PHE A 47 -5.63 10.11 3.12
C PHE A 47 -6.78 9.18 3.53
N GLY A 48 -6.49 7.90 3.81
CA GLY A 48 -7.47 6.95 4.32
C GLY A 48 -8.57 6.57 3.32
N LEU A 49 -9.64 5.98 3.85
CA LEU A 49 -10.86 5.63 3.09
C LEU A 49 -11.50 6.78 2.30
N PRO A 50 -11.42 8.06 2.72
CA PRO A 50 -11.97 9.14 1.91
C PRO A 50 -11.36 9.27 0.50
N LEU A 51 -10.13 8.79 0.28
CA LEU A 51 -9.50 8.86 -1.04
C LEU A 51 -9.99 7.74 -1.97
N VAL A 52 -10.77 8.13 -2.98
CA VAL A 52 -11.39 7.23 -3.96
C VAL A 52 -10.40 6.35 -4.73
N ASN A 53 -9.16 6.79 -4.92
CA ASN A 53 -8.12 6.02 -5.61
C ASN A 53 -7.90 4.64 -4.98
N SER A 54 -7.98 4.56 -3.64
CA SER A 54 -7.82 3.29 -2.93
C SER A 54 -8.92 2.29 -3.29
N HIS A 55 -10.17 2.77 -3.40
CA HIS A 55 -11.32 1.95 -3.81
C HIS A 55 -11.16 1.44 -5.25
N LEU A 56 -10.76 2.31 -6.18
CA LEU A 56 -10.55 1.93 -7.58
C LEU A 56 -9.42 0.91 -7.74
N LEU A 57 -8.35 1.03 -6.95
CA LEU A 57 -7.29 0.02 -6.88
C LEU A 57 -7.81 -1.31 -6.31
N ALA A 58 -8.60 -1.28 -5.25
CA ALA A 58 -9.20 -2.51 -4.70
C ALA A 58 -10.12 -3.20 -5.70
N ASP A 59 -10.97 -2.46 -6.42
CA ASP A 59 -11.82 -3.01 -7.47
C ASP A 59 -10.99 -3.64 -8.59
N LYS A 60 -9.91 -2.98 -9.00
CA LYS A 60 -9.00 -3.50 -10.01
C LYS A 60 -8.32 -4.78 -9.55
N PHE A 61 -7.74 -4.80 -8.35
CA PHE A 61 -7.12 -6.02 -7.81
C PHE A 61 -8.13 -7.14 -7.62
N SER A 62 -9.35 -6.84 -7.15
CA SER A 62 -10.41 -7.83 -7.00
C SER A 62 -10.75 -8.48 -8.33
N LYS A 63 -10.83 -7.68 -9.40
CA LYS A 63 -11.10 -8.17 -10.76
C LYS A 63 -9.96 -9.02 -11.30
N GLU A 64 -8.73 -8.51 -11.27
CA GLU A 64 -7.55 -9.18 -11.84
C GLU A 64 -7.21 -10.48 -11.10
N LEU A 65 -7.31 -10.48 -9.77
CA LEU A 65 -6.97 -11.63 -8.93
C LEU A 65 -8.18 -12.50 -8.58
N SER A 66 -9.37 -12.10 -9.02
CA SER A 66 -10.64 -12.77 -8.75
C SER A 66 -10.85 -13.09 -7.27
N CYS A 67 -10.43 -12.22 -6.36
CA CYS A 67 -10.54 -12.41 -4.91
C CYS A 67 -11.12 -11.18 -4.20
N ASP A 68 -11.49 -11.35 -2.94
CA ASP A 68 -11.95 -10.24 -2.13
C ASP A 68 -10.80 -9.28 -1.81
N VAL A 69 -11.05 -7.98 -1.94
CA VAL A 69 -10.10 -6.93 -1.54
C VAL A 69 -10.77 -6.01 -0.54
N TRP A 70 -10.19 -5.94 0.65
CA TRP A 70 -10.67 -5.14 1.76
C TRP A 70 -9.80 -3.91 1.95
N ILE A 71 -10.42 -2.78 2.24
CA ILE A 71 -9.72 -1.57 2.70
C ILE A 71 -10.29 -1.23 4.09
N PRO A 72 -9.57 -1.49 5.19
CA PRO A 72 -10.03 -1.07 6.50
C PRO A 72 -9.85 0.44 6.70
N ASP A 73 -10.72 1.04 7.50
CA ASP A 73 -10.50 2.38 8.03
C ASP A 73 -9.35 2.36 9.05
N LEU A 74 -8.14 2.65 8.58
CA LEU A 74 -6.95 2.70 9.43
C LEU A 74 -7.02 3.80 10.48
N PHE A 75 -7.82 4.85 10.26
CA PHE A 75 -7.76 6.09 11.02
C PHE A 75 -9.06 6.43 11.76
N ASP A 76 -10.05 5.53 11.76
CA ASP A 76 -11.31 5.69 12.49
C ASP A 76 -12.02 7.00 12.14
N GLY A 77 -12.13 7.25 10.83
CA GLY A 77 -12.73 8.46 10.25
C GLY A 77 -11.87 9.73 10.38
N GLN A 78 -10.65 9.65 10.93
CA GLN A 78 -9.77 10.81 11.14
C GLN A 78 -8.40 10.63 10.46
N PRO A 79 -8.36 10.55 9.12
CA PRO A 79 -7.09 10.41 8.39
C PRO A 79 -6.13 11.58 8.67
N PRO A 80 -4.80 11.34 8.64
CA PRO A 80 -3.82 12.41 8.81
C PRO A 80 -3.97 13.58 7.83
N LEU A 81 -4.32 13.29 6.58
CA LEU A 81 -4.58 14.29 5.55
C LEU A 81 -6.00 14.16 5.00
N ASP A 82 -6.58 15.31 4.66
CA ASP A 82 -7.81 15.45 3.89
C ASP A 82 -7.52 15.35 2.39
N VAL A 83 -8.50 14.89 1.60
CA VAL A 83 -8.38 14.82 0.14
C VAL A 83 -8.12 16.21 -0.46
N ASP A 84 -8.69 17.26 0.14
CA ASP A 84 -8.42 18.65 -0.22
C ASP A 84 -6.93 19.02 -0.06
N GLY A 85 -6.22 18.44 0.90
CA GLY A 85 -4.77 18.61 1.06
C GLY A 85 -3.95 18.05 -0.10
N MET A 86 -4.48 17.07 -0.85
CA MET A 86 -3.85 16.56 -2.08
C MET A 86 -3.80 17.63 -3.17
N THR A 87 -4.80 18.50 -3.20
CA THR A 87 -4.94 19.56 -4.22
C THR A 87 -3.95 20.71 -4.03
N GLN A 88 -3.11 20.70 -3.00
CA GLN A 88 -2.24 21.83 -2.65
C GLN A 88 -0.81 21.73 -3.24
N ASP A 89 -0.50 20.70 -4.03
CA ASP A 89 0.79 20.53 -4.76
C ASP A 89 2.04 20.56 -3.86
N LEU A 90 1.91 20.06 -2.65
CA LEU A 90 2.97 20.17 -1.64
C LEU A 90 4.09 19.13 -1.82
N MET A 91 3.93 18.23 -2.79
CA MET A 91 4.89 17.19 -3.11
C MET A 91 5.40 17.39 -4.54
N PRO A 92 6.68 17.05 -4.80
CA PRO A 92 7.21 17.09 -6.16
C PRO A 92 6.42 16.13 -7.05
N LYS A 93 6.27 16.48 -8.33
CA LYS A 93 5.58 15.64 -9.34
C LYS A 93 6.53 14.74 -10.13
N ARG A 94 7.81 15.07 -10.08
CA ARG A 94 8.92 14.47 -10.83
C ARG A 94 10.15 14.40 -9.93
N PRO A 95 11.08 13.47 -10.20
CA PRO A 95 12.43 13.54 -9.66
C PRO A 95 13.08 14.87 -10.05
N ASP A 96 13.18 15.79 -9.10
CA ASP A 96 13.85 17.08 -9.27
C ASP A 96 14.23 17.65 -7.89
N ILE A 97 15.06 18.69 -7.87
CA ILE A 97 15.44 19.37 -6.64
C ILE A 97 14.19 20.00 -6.03
N TRP A 98 13.61 19.33 -5.03
CA TRP A 98 12.47 19.84 -4.29
C TRP A 98 12.82 21.20 -3.66
N PRO A 99 12.24 22.32 -4.14
CA PRO A 99 12.67 23.65 -3.74
C PRO A 99 12.56 23.85 -2.23
N LEU A 100 13.51 24.56 -1.63
CA LEU A 100 13.54 24.80 -0.19
C LEU A 100 12.24 25.45 0.32
N TRP A 101 11.63 26.35 -0.48
CA TRP A 101 10.35 26.97 -0.14
C TRP A 101 9.20 25.97 -0.06
N ASP A 102 9.14 25.00 -0.96
CA ASP A 102 8.09 23.98 -0.93
C ASP A 102 8.33 22.97 0.18
N LYS A 103 9.60 22.66 0.51
CA LYS A 103 9.95 21.92 1.73
C LYS A 103 9.50 22.64 3.00
N ILE A 104 9.75 23.95 3.08
CA ILE A 104 9.33 24.78 4.24
C ILE A 104 7.80 24.81 4.33
N LYS A 105 7.08 25.00 3.21
CA LYS A 105 5.62 24.94 3.18
C LYS A 105 5.10 23.58 3.62
N PHE A 106 5.68 22.48 3.12
CA PHE A 106 5.33 21.12 3.53
C PHE A 106 5.49 20.95 5.04
N ILE A 107 6.64 21.33 5.61
CA ILE A 107 6.89 21.25 7.06
C ILE A 107 5.90 22.13 7.85
N PHE A 108 5.64 23.36 7.41
CA PHE A 108 4.75 24.28 8.12
C PHE A 108 3.29 23.81 8.08
N MET A 109 2.86 23.26 6.96
CA MET A 109 1.46 22.92 6.71
C MET A 109 1.10 21.51 7.19
N ILE A 110 2.02 20.55 7.04
CA ILE A 110 1.86 19.16 7.50
C ILE A 110 2.39 18.98 8.93
N GLY A 111 3.32 19.81 9.39
CA GLY A 111 3.94 19.68 10.71
C GLY A 111 3.07 20.18 11.87
N LEU A 112 3.49 21.28 12.50
CA LEU A 112 2.98 21.76 13.80
C LEU A 112 1.44 21.75 13.96
N PRO A 113 0.62 22.16 12.97
CA PRO A 113 -0.84 22.17 13.09
C PRO A 113 -1.48 20.78 13.14
N ARG A 114 -0.85 19.77 12.54
CA ARG A 114 -1.40 18.41 12.40
C ARG A 114 -0.75 17.41 13.38
N ILE A 115 0.12 17.86 14.29
CA ILE A 115 0.86 17.00 15.24
C ILE A 115 -0.08 16.15 16.12
N GLY A 116 -1.22 16.70 16.53
CA GLY A 116 -2.24 15.98 17.30
C GLY A 116 -2.89 14.85 16.49
N ILE A 117 -3.07 15.04 15.18
CA ILE A 117 -3.62 14.03 14.28
C ILE A 117 -2.58 12.92 14.03
N PHE A 118 -1.31 13.26 13.81
CA PHE A 118 -0.24 12.26 13.72
C PHE A 118 -0.08 11.45 15.01
N PHE A 119 -0.22 12.08 16.18
CA PHE A 119 -0.20 11.36 17.46
C PHE A 119 -1.37 10.38 17.60
N ARG A 120 -2.58 10.76 17.14
CA ARG A 120 -3.75 9.86 17.12
C ARG A 120 -3.58 8.69 16.15
N ASN A 121 -2.84 8.90 15.06
CA ASN A 121 -2.60 7.91 14.01
C ASN A 121 -1.20 7.26 14.09
N ARG A 122 -0.54 7.32 15.25
CA ARG A 122 0.76 6.66 15.48
C ARG A 122 0.63 5.14 15.45
N ALA A 123 1.74 4.45 15.22
CA ALA A 123 1.80 2.99 15.16
C ALA A 123 1.09 2.29 16.33
N SER A 124 1.29 2.74 17.57
CA SER A 124 0.65 2.12 18.75
C SER A 124 -0.88 2.22 18.80
N VAL A 125 -1.49 3.01 17.92
CA VAL A 125 -2.95 3.15 17.80
C VAL A 125 -3.47 2.42 16.56
N VAL A 126 -2.80 2.60 15.42
CA VAL A 126 -3.25 2.04 14.14
C VAL A 126 -2.91 0.55 14.01
N ASP A 127 -1.73 0.13 14.48
CA ASP A 127 -1.27 -1.26 14.34
C ASP A 127 -2.24 -2.25 15.01
N PRO A 128 -2.69 -2.07 16.28
CA PRO A 128 -3.65 -2.97 16.90
C PRO A 128 -5.00 -3.02 16.15
N ARG A 129 -5.46 -1.88 15.62
CA ARG A 129 -6.70 -1.81 14.84
C ARG A 129 -6.59 -2.62 13.55
N ALA A 130 -5.52 -2.41 12.79
CA ALA A 130 -5.26 -3.13 11.56
C ALA A 130 -5.04 -4.63 11.80
N THR A 131 -4.23 -5.01 12.79
CA THR A 131 -4.03 -6.40 13.22
C THR A 131 -5.36 -7.08 13.50
N ALA A 132 -6.21 -6.45 14.32
CA ALA A 132 -7.46 -7.04 14.74
C ALA A 132 -8.50 -7.11 13.61
N PHE A 133 -8.43 -6.20 12.63
CA PHE A 133 -9.24 -6.30 11.41
C PHE A 133 -8.79 -7.49 10.55
N ILE A 134 -7.50 -7.60 10.23
CA ILE A 134 -6.94 -8.64 9.36
C ILE A 134 -7.26 -10.04 9.91
N GLN A 135 -7.01 -10.26 11.21
CA GLN A 135 -7.30 -11.54 11.87
C GLN A 135 -8.78 -11.91 11.78
N ARG A 136 -9.67 -10.97 12.13
CA ARG A 136 -11.11 -11.24 12.15
C ARG A 136 -11.68 -11.48 10.75
N VAL A 137 -11.24 -10.70 9.77
CA VAL A 137 -11.68 -10.89 8.38
C VAL A 137 -11.24 -12.26 7.88
N ARG A 138 -9.98 -12.65 8.14
CA ARG A 138 -9.48 -13.99 7.82
C ARG A 138 -10.31 -15.10 8.46
N GLU A 139 -10.61 -14.99 9.75
CA GLU A 139 -11.40 -15.98 10.49
C GLU A 139 -12.85 -16.05 10.01
N GLN A 140 -13.55 -14.91 9.92
CA GLN A 140 -14.96 -14.85 9.57
C GLN A 140 -15.25 -15.32 8.15
N ARG A 141 -14.38 -14.94 7.21
CA ARG A 141 -14.51 -15.32 5.80
C ARG A 141 -13.82 -16.64 5.47
N LYS A 142 -13.10 -17.22 6.44
CA LYS A 142 -12.35 -18.47 6.30
C LYS A 142 -11.34 -18.42 5.16
N TYR A 143 -10.65 -17.29 4.99
CA TYR A 143 -9.60 -17.16 3.98
C TYR A 143 -8.40 -18.04 4.35
N GLU A 144 -8.01 -18.91 3.42
CA GLU A 144 -6.81 -19.74 3.53
C GLU A 144 -5.56 -18.89 3.36
N LYS A 145 -5.59 -17.95 2.39
CA LYS A 145 -4.48 -17.05 2.05
C LYS A 145 -4.88 -15.59 2.13
N VAL A 146 -4.09 -14.78 2.82
CA VAL A 146 -4.30 -13.32 2.91
C VAL A 146 -3.05 -12.58 2.45
N GLY A 147 -3.18 -11.70 1.47
CA GLY A 147 -2.13 -10.75 1.08
C GLY A 147 -2.35 -9.36 1.67
N ILE A 148 -1.27 -8.60 1.79
CA ILE A 148 -1.30 -7.18 2.13
C ILE A 148 -0.66 -6.39 0.98
N VAL A 149 -1.34 -5.37 0.47
CA VAL A 149 -0.72 -4.32 -0.35
C VAL A 149 -0.82 -3.00 0.40
N GLY A 150 0.31 -2.37 0.70
CA GLY A 150 0.36 -1.17 1.52
C GLY A 150 0.98 0.01 0.79
N TYR A 151 0.37 1.18 0.88
CA TYR A 151 0.84 2.42 0.24
C TYR A 151 1.29 3.46 1.26
N CYS A 152 2.50 4.01 1.14
CA CYS A 152 3.02 5.04 2.05
C CYS A 152 2.94 4.57 3.52
N PHE A 153 2.05 5.19 4.32
CA PHE A 153 1.75 4.79 5.69
C PHE A 153 1.36 3.31 5.78
N GLY A 154 0.49 2.85 4.88
CA GLY A 154 0.07 1.45 4.79
C GLY A 154 1.21 0.51 4.42
N GLY A 155 2.20 0.98 3.65
CA GLY A 155 3.39 0.20 3.31
C GLY A 155 4.26 -0.06 4.54
N SER A 156 4.58 1.00 5.30
CA SER A 156 5.29 0.86 6.59
C SER A 156 4.50 0.03 7.60
N LEU A 157 3.17 0.18 7.63
CA LEU A 157 2.30 -0.63 8.47
C LEU A 157 2.40 -2.12 8.11
N GLY A 158 2.31 -2.48 6.82
CA GLY A 158 2.50 -3.86 6.37
C GLY A 158 3.83 -4.45 6.82
N VAL A 159 4.92 -3.70 6.71
CA VAL A 159 6.25 -4.12 7.20
C VAL A 159 6.23 -4.37 8.72
N ARG A 160 5.66 -3.46 9.52
CA ARG A 160 5.54 -3.64 10.98
C ARG A 160 4.70 -4.83 11.39
N LEU A 161 3.67 -5.15 10.62
CA LEU A 161 2.73 -6.24 10.92
C LEU A 161 3.22 -7.61 10.43
N SER A 162 4.17 -7.66 9.48
CA SER A 162 4.71 -8.92 8.95
C SER A 162 5.07 -9.95 10.02
N PRO A 163 5.84 -9.60 11.07
CA PRO A 163 6.29 -10.56 12.08
C PRO A 163 5.15 -11.26 12.86
N LEU A 164 3.92 -10.76 12.77
CA LEU A 164 2.77 -11.29 13.50
C LEU A 164 2.15 -12.55 12.86
N ASN A 165 2.56 -12.95 11.65
CA ASN A 165 2.04 -14.12 10.94
C ASN A 165 0.52 -14.09 10.69
N ILE A 166 -0.06 -12.91 10.54
CA ILE A 166 -1.51 -12.73 10.31
C ILE A 166 -1.87 -12.65 8.82
N PHE A 167 -0.88 -12.56 7.93
CA PHE A 167 -1.00 -12.61 6.48
C PHE A 167 0.17 -13.38 5.87
N ASP A 168 0.03 -13.77 4.60
CA ASP A 168 0.90 -14.73 3.91
C ASP A 168 1.86 -14.07 2.90
N SER A 169 1.55 -12.85 2.43
CA SER A 169 2.36 -12.15 1.42
C SER A 169 2.19 -10.64 1.54
N LEU A 170 3.25 -9.89 1.22
CA LEU A 170 3.31 -8.44 1.33
C LEU A 170 3.73 -7.78 0.00
N VAL A 171 3.07 -6.69 -0.36
CA VAL A 171 3.51 -5.74 -1.39
C VAL A 171 3.63 -4.36 -0.73
N VAL A 172 4.83 -3.79 -0.76
CA VAL A 172 5.18 -2.52 -0.13
C VAL A 172 5.35 -1.46 -1.22
N CYS A 173 4.44 -0.50 -1.27
CA CYS A 173 4.45 0.59 -2.24
C CYS A 173 4.94 1.89 -1.60
N HIS A 174 6.11 2.36 -2.04
CA HIS A 174 6.74 3.64 -1.62
C HIS A 174 6.50 3.93 -0.13
N PRO A 175 7.03 3.10 0.78
CA PRO A 175 6.64 3.15 2.18
C PRO A 175 7.04 4.48 2.82
N GLY A 176 6.36 4.85 3.90
CA GLY A 176 6.89 5.84 4.83
C GLY A 176 8.17 5.34 5.51
N ALA A 177 8.65 6.06 6.51
CA ALA A 177 9.85 5.68 7.25
C ALA A 177 9.74 4.24 7.79
N ILE A 178 10.80 3.45 7.54
CA ILE A 178 10.99 2.10 8.08
C ILE A 178 12.41 1.98 8.61
N SER A 179 12.57 1.18 9.66
CA SER A 179 13.85 0.88 10.28
C SER A 179 14.44 -0.42 9.75
N GLU A 180 15.76 -0.55 9.87
CA GLU A 180 16.48 -1.79 9.54
C GLU A 180 16.00 -2.97 10.40
N ALA A 181 15.57 -2.72 11.64
CA ALA A 181 15.01 -3.74 12.53
C ALA A 181 13.66 -4.27 12.02
N GLU A 182 12.79 -3.38 11.54
CA GLU A 182 11.49 -3.76 10.96
C GLU A 182 11.68 -4.55 9.66
N VAL A 183 12.58 -4.12 8.76
CA VAL A 183 12.93 -4.90 7.56
C VAL A 183 13.47 -6.27 7.95
N ASN A 184 14.31 -6.32 8.99
CA ASN A 184 14.84 -7.58 9.45
C ASN A 184 13.79 -8.52 10.07
N ALA A 185 12.68 -8.00 10.56
CA ALA A 185 11.64 -8.80 11.17
C ALA A 185 10.68 -9.41 10.14
N ILE A 186 10.73 -8.99 8.87
CA ILE A 186 9.88 -9.53 7.79
C ILE A 186 10.08 -11.05 7.67
N ASN A 187 8.95 -11.77 7.69
CA ASN A 187 8.91 -13.23 7.73
C ASN A 187 7.96 -13.84 6.70
N CYS A 188 7.45 -13.04 5.76
CA CYS A 188 6.66 -13.49 4.62
C CYS A 188 7.29 -13.00 3.31
N PRO A 189 6.95 -13.61 2.15
CA PRO A 189 7.33 -13.07 0.86
C PRO A 189 6.95 -11.60 0.69
N THR A 190 7.86 -10.77 0.19
CA THR A 190 7.66 -9.32 0.06
C THR A 190 8.09 -8.74 -1.29
N SER A 191 7.19 -8.04 -1.98
CA SER A 191 7.51 -7.28 -3.20
C SER A 191 7.56 -5.78 -2.89
N TRP A 192 8.55 -5.08 -3.43
CA TRP A 192 8.78 -3.66 -3.15
C TRP A 192 8.62 -2.84 -4.42
N VAL A 193 7.56 -2.05 -4.48
CA VAL A 193 7.23 -1.08 -5.53
C VAL A 193 7.86 0.25 -5.15
N CYS A 194 8.98 0.59 -5.77
CA CYS A 194 9.80 1.69 -5.32
C CYS A 194 9.79 2.88 -6.29
N ALA A 195 9.61 4.09 -5.76
CA ALA A 195 9.69 5.32 -6.54
C ALA A 195 11.15 5.75 -6.74
N GLU A 196 11.52 6.32 -7.89
CA GLU A 196 12.91 6.76 -8.12
C GLU A 196 13.37 7.80 -7.07
N ASP A 197 12.58 8.85 -6.88
CA ASP A 197 12.84 9.89 -5.89
C ASP A 197 11.82 9.84 -4.75
N ASP A 198 12.27 9.36 -3.59
CA ASP A 198 11.43 9.15 -2.43
C ASP A 198 12.09 9.71 -1.16
N MET A 199 11.42 10.68 -0.54
CA MET A 199 11.89 11.33 0.68
C MET A 199 11.95 10.40 1.90
N SER A 200 11.18 9.30 1.90
CA SER A 200 11.11 8.33 3.00
C SER A 200 11.86 7.03 2.69
N PHE A 201 11.86 6.61 1.43
CA PHE A 201 12.44 5.33 0.98
C PHE A 201 13.31 5.48 -0.28
N GLY A 202 14.19 6.48 -0.25
CA GLY A 202 15.12 6.78 -1.33
C GLY A 202 16.21 5.70 -1.51
N PRO A 203 17.08 5.86 -2.54
CA PRO A 203 18.02 4.82 -2.97
C PRO A 203 18.89 4.22 -1.85
N ALA A 204 19.43 5.05 -0.96
CA ALA A 204 20.30 4.58 0.11
C ALA A 204 19.56 3.69 1.13
N ILE A 205 18.33 4.03 1.50
CA ILE A 205 17.51 3.24 2.43
C ILE A 205 17.06 1.95 1.74
N ARG A 206 16.67 2.03 0.47
CA ARG A 206 16.30 0.88 -0.34
C ARG A 206 17.42 -0.13 -0.47
N SER A 207 18.62 0.29 -0.87
CA SER A 207 19.76 -0.61 -1.03
C SER A 207 20.12 -1.31 0.27
N LYS A 208 19.95 -0.63 1.42
CA LYS A 208 20.10 -1.27 2.73
C LYS A 208 19.01 -2.30 3.00
N ALA A 209 17.75 -1.97 2.75
CA ALA A 209 16.64 -2.90 2.95
C ALA A 209 16.78 -4.16 2.08
N GLU A 210 17.15 -3.99 0.81
CA GLU A 210 17.43 -5.08 -0.11
C GLU A 210 18.60 -5.94 0.36
N ALA A 211 19.70 -5.33 0.80
CA ALA A 211 20.84 -6.06 1.34
C ALA A 211 20.47 -6.90 2.59
N LEU A 212 19.61 -6.37 3.48
CA LEU A 212 19.15 -7.09 4.68
C LEU A 212 18.31 -8.34 4.35
N LEU A 213 17.57 -8.32 3.23
CA LEU A 213 16.83 -9.49 2.75
C LEU A 213 17.75 -10.44 1.97
N GLU A 214 18.68 -9.91 1.16
CA GLU A 214 19.66 -10.68 0.38
C GLU A 214 20.55 -11.56 1.24
N ILE A 215 21.06 -11.03 2.37
CA ILE A 215 21.91 -11.82 3.28
C ILE A 215 21.20 -13.04 3.88
N ARG A 216 19.88 -13.17 3.72
CA ARG A 216 19.09 -14.31 4.19
C ARG A 216 19.05 -15.44 3.18
N LYS A 217 19.39 -15.21 1.90
CA LYS A 217 19.35 -16.27 0.87
C LYS A 217 20.16 -17.48 1.31
N GLY A 218 19.53 -18.66 1.23
CA GLY A 218 20.10 -19.93 1.68
C GLY A 218 20.08 -20.17 3.20
N LYS A 219 19.44 -19.30 3.99
CA LYS A 219 19.23 -19.47 5.43
C LYS A 219 17.78 -19.83 5.74
N GLU A 220 17.54 -20.38 6.93
CA GLU A 220 16.21 -20.80 7.38
C GLU A 220 15.19 -19.64 7.41
N ASN A 221 15.65 -18.43 7.75
CA ASN A 221 14.81 -17.23 7.78
C ASN A 221 14.71 -16.51 6.43
N TYR A 222 15.05 -17.17 5.33
CA TYR A 222 14.87 -16.63 3.98
C TYR A 222 13.38 -16.45 3.67
N VAL A 223 13.05 -15.32 3.04
CA VAL A 223 11.75 -15.06 2.45
C VAL A 223 11.96 -14.62 1.01
N ASP A 224 11.07 -15.02 0.10
CA ASP A 224 11.11 -14.53 -1.28
C ASP A 224 10.90 -13.01 -1.32
N TYR A 225 11.70 -12.31 -2.12
CA TYR A 225 11.51 -10.87 -2.30
C TYR A 225 11.87 -10.39 -3.71
N GLU A 226 11.35 -9.21 -4.05
CA GLU A 226 11.74 -8.46 -5.24
C GLU A 226 11.72 -6.95 -4.95
N PHE A 227 12.62 -6.19 -5.58
CA PHE A 227 12.60 -4.73 -5.61
C PHE A 227 12.50 -4.28 -7.05
N VAL A 228 11.53 -3.43 -7.36
CA VAL A 228 11.38 -2.80 -8.67
C VAL A 228 11.44 -1.29 -8.50
N ASP A 229 12.42 -0.68 -9.17
CA ASP A 229 12.64 0.76 -9.20
C ASP A 229 11.99 1.37 -10.44
N TYR A 230 10.99 2.22 -10.24
CA TYR A 230 10.25 2.87 -11.32
C TYR A 230 10.81 4.26 -11.60
N LYS A 231 11.46 4.42 -12.75
CA LYS A 231 12.05 5.69 -13.19
C LYS A 231 10.99 6.75 -13.49
N GLY A 232 11.36 8.02 -13.29
CA GLY A 232 10.51 9.18 -13.50
C GLY A 232 9.47 9.41 -12.40
N THR A 233 9.46 8.59 -11.35
CA THR A 233 8.43 8.57 -10.31
C THR A 233 8.88 9.15 -8.97
N VAL A 234 7.89 9.58 -8.20
CA VAL A 234 8.03 10.15 -6.86
C VAL A 234 7.17 9.40 -5.85
N HIS A 235 7.41 9.64 -4.56
CA HIS A 235 6.59 9.08 -3.49
C HIS A 235 5.08 9.28 -3.75
N GLY A 236 4.31 8.19 -3.67
CA GLY A 236 2.87 8.20 -3.95
C GLY A 236 2.47 7.76 -5.36
N PHE A 237 3.41 7.57 -6.30
CA PHE A 237 3.06 7.28 -7.70
C PHE A 237 2.17 6.02 -7.88
N ALA A 238 2.27 5.04 -6.98
CA ALA A 238 1.53 3.78 -7.09
C ALA A 238 0.08 3.89 -6.59
N CYS A 239 -0.33 5.01 -5.97
CA CYS A 239 -1.71 5.25 -5.55
C CYS A 239 -2.27 6.63 -5.93
N ARG A 240 -1.42 7.60 -6.23
CA ARG A 240 -1.75 8.98 -6.63
C ARG A 240 -0.84 9.42 -7.77
N PRO A 241 -0.88 8.71 -8.92
CA PRO A 241 0.04 8.95 -10.04
C PRO A 241 -0.16 10.33 -10.67
N HIS A 242 0.92 10.90 -11.20
CA HIS A 242 0.86 12.06 -12.07
C HIS A 242 0.66 11.61 -13.52
N LEU A 243 -0.58 11.29 -13.88
CA LEU A 243 -0.94 10.70 -15.18
C LEU A 243 -0.72 11.63 -16.38
N GLU A 244 -0.46 12.92 -16.14
CA GLU A 244 -0.02 13.87 -17.17
C GLU A 244 1.32 13.47 -17.80
N PHE A 245 2.09 12.62 -17.12
CA PHE A 245 3.39 12.14 -17.54
C PHE A 245 3.31 10.69 -18.05
N PRO A 246 3.60 10.44 -19.34
CA PRO A 246 3.44 9.10 -19.93
C PRO A 246 4.26 8.00 -19.23
N ASP A 247 5.48 8.30 -18.82
CA ASP A 247 6.36 7.38 -18.11
C ASP A 247 5.90 7.12 -16.66
N VAL A 248 5.29 8.11 -15.98
CA VAL A 248 4.66 7.90 -14.67
C VAL A 248 3.40 7.05 -14.80
N LYS A 249 2.63 7.24 -15.87
CA LYS A 249 1.47 6.39 -16.18
C LYS A 249 1.90 4.94 -16.42
N GLU A 250 2.93 4.72 -17.23
CA GLU A 250 3.49 3.39 -17.46
C GLU A 250 4.01 2.76 -16.16
N ALA A 251 4.69 3.54 -15.32
CA ALA A 251 5.15 3.07 -14.01
C ALA A 251 3.99 2.70 -13.07
N PHE A 252 2.93 3.50 -13.04
CA PHE A 252 1.73 3.21 -12.26
C PHE A 252 1.06 1.91 -12.72
N GLU A 253 0.86 1.74 -14.02
CA GLU A 253 0.33 0.49 -14.59
C GLU A 253 1.26 -0.70 -14.30
N GLY A 254 2.57 -0.48 -14.41
CA GLY A 254 3.59 -1.45 -14.04
C GLY A 254 3.51 -1.88 -12.58
N SER A 255 3.29 -0.95 -11.65
CA SER A 255 3.17 -1.24 -10.21
C SER A 255 1.96 -2.12 -9.88
N ILE A 256 0.85 -1.90 -10.60
CA ILE A 256 -0.34 -2.73 -10.49
C ILE A 256 -0.04 -4.14 -11.00
N ASN A 257 0.60 -4.24 -12.17
CA ASN A 257 0.96 -5.52 -12.75
C ASN A 257 1.95 -6.30 -11.87
N GLN A 258 2.92 -5.63 -11.24
CA GLN A 258 3.82 -6.23 -10.25
C GLN A 258 3.02 -6.79 -9.07
N THR A 259 2.11 -6.00 -8.49
CA THR A 259 1.26 -6.42 -7.37
C THR A 259 0.44 -7.66 -7.72
N VAL A 260 -0.21 -7.67 -8.90
CA VAL A 260 -1.00 -8.81 -9.39
C VAL A 260 -0.12 -10.06 -9.53
N LYS A 261 0.97 -9.96 -10.28
CA LYS A 261 1.89 -11.11 -10.49
C LYS A 261 2.46 -11.64 -9.18
N TRP A 262 2.78 -10.75 -8.24
CA TRP A 262 3.29 -11.16 -6.93
C TRP A 262 2.25 -11.97 -6.16
N PHE A 263 1.00 -11.54 -6.12
CA PHE A 263 -0.06 -12.28 -5.43
C PHE A 263 -0.53 -13.52 -6.18
N GLU A 264 -0.46 -13.57 -7.51
CA GLU A 264 -0.64 -14.82 -8.26
C GLU A 264 0.37 -15.88 -7.84
N LYS A 265 1.65 -15.47 -7.70
CA LYS A 265 2.74 -16.34 -7.24
C LYS A 265 2.54 -16.77 -5.79
N THR A 266 2.29 -15.82 -4.89
CA THR A 266 2.44 -16.03 -3.43
C THR A 266 1.14 -16.37 -2.69
N LEU A 267 -0.02 -16.06 -3.28
CA LEU A 267 -1.35 -16.44 -2.77
C LEU A 267 -1.99 -17.51 -3.67
N SER A 268 -1.16 -18.37 -4.26
CA SER A 268 -1.63 -19.57 -4.94
C SER A 268 -2.20 -20.54 -3.90
N LEU A 269 -3.40 -21.06 -4.19
CA LEU A 269 -3.99 -22.14 -3.41
C LEU A 269 -3.40 -23.44 -3.95
N THR A 270 -2.86 -24.28 -3.07
CA THR A 270 -2.48 -25.64 -3.47
C THR A 270 -3.75 -26.35 -3.89
N SER A 271 -3.87 -26.71 -5.17
CA SER A 271 -4.89 -27.66 -5.60
C SER A 271 -4.67 -28.93 -4.79
N GLU A 272 -5.59 -29.28 -3.88
CA GLU A 272 -5.61 -30.61 -3.32
C GLU A 272 -5.54 -31.58 -4.50
N SER A 273 -4.49 -32.39 -4.52
CA SER A 273 -4.35 -33.47 -5.47
C SER A 273 -5.63 -34.27 -5.42
N SER A 274 -6.37 -34.27 -6.53
CA SER A 274 -7.49 -35.17 -6.77
C SER A 274 -6.97 -36.61 -6.71
N THR A 275 -6.78 -37.15 -5.51
CA THR A 275 -6.81 -38.59 -5.28
C THR A 275 -8.24 -39.02 -5.49
N VAL A 276 -8.57 -39.32 -6.75
CA VAL A 276 -9.70 -40.16 -7.08
C VAL A 276 -9.12 -41.49 -7.52
N ALA A 277 -9.64 -42.52 -6.85
CA ALA A 277 -9.26 -43.92 -6.88
C ALA A 277 -9.27 -44.57 -8.28
#